data_AF-A0A1U8LZQ3-F1
#
_entry.id   AF-A0A1U8LZQ3-F1
#
_cell.length_a   1.000
_cell.length_b   1.000
_cell.length_c   1.000
_cell.angle_alpha   90.00
_cell.angle_beta   90.00
_cell.angle_gamma   90.00
#
_symmetry.space_group_name_H-M   'P 1'
#
loop_
_entity.id
_entity.type
_entity.pdbx_description
1 polymer ?
#
loop_
_entity_poly.entity_id
_entity_poly.type
_entity_poly.pdbx_seq_one_letter_code
_entity_poly.pdbx_strand_id
1 'polypeptide(L)'
;MEWNNRGFSTFHALIAAWASLYLLLFSDLFDEDSSNDLIVNRSSIISNMFLGFSIGYFLSDLAMVFWHFPALGGLEYVLHHGLSMFSISLSLMSSQGQIYILMVLFSESTTPFVNIRWYLDVAGRKSSTIYIYNGIALFFGWLIARIFLFIYFFAHMFNHFDEVKKIFPLGFYSLLTVPPVLGLMNVVWFWKIVKGLIKTISKARHRE
;
A
#
# COMPACT_ATOMS: atom_id res chain seq x y z
N MET A 1 -10.57 11.26 17.86
CA MET A 1 -10.45 9.81 17.61
C MET A 1 -9.95 9.54 16.19
N GLU A 2 -10.57 10.08 15.14
CA GLU A 2 -10.03 10.07 13.76
C GLU A 2 -8.57 10.56 13.66
N TRP A 3 -8.26 11.65 14.39
CA TRP A 3 -6.91 12.18 14.46
C TRP A 3 -5.88 11.17 14.97
N ASN A 4 -6.24 10.36 15.97
CA ASN A 4 -5.33 9.38 16.57
C ASN A 4 -5.13 8.19 15.61
N ASN A 5 -6.20 7.73 14.96
CA ASN A 5 -6.14 6.61 14.02
C ASN A 5 -5.19 6.91 12.84
N ARG A 6 -5.26 8.14 12.29
CA ARG A 6 -4.36 8.59 11.23
C ARG A 6 -2.90 8.73 11.68
N GLY A 7 -2.66 8.97 12.97
CA GLY A 7 -1.32 8.96 13.55
C GLY A 7 -0.72 7.55 13.54
N PHE A 8 -1.46 6.57 14.04
CA PHE A 8 -1.07 5.16 13.99
C PHE A 8 -0.88 4.65 12.56
N SER A 9 -1.78 5.02 11.65
CA SER A 9 -1.67 4.73 10.22
C SER A 9 -0.39 5.28 9.60
N THR A 10 -0.04 6.53 9.92
CA THR A 10 1.21 7.14 9.45
C THR A 10 2.44 6.40 9.99
N PHE A 11 2.42 6.00 11.27
CA PHE A 11 3.53 5.26 11.89
C PHE A 11 3.73 3.89 11.24
N HIS A 12 2.66 3.11 11.09
CA HIS A 12 2.71 1.82 10.39
C HIS A 12 3.22 2.01 8.96
N ALA A 13 2.67 2.96 8.22
CA ALA A 13 3.03 3.20 6.84
C ALA A 13 4.51 3.52 6.64
N LEU A 14 5.12 4.32 7.53
CA LEU A 14 6.54 4.63 7.47
C LEU A 14 7.41 3.39 7.70
N ILE A 15 7.06 2.56 8.69
CA ILE A 15 7.78 1.32 8.98
C ILE A 15 7.62 0.31 7.85
N ALA A 16 6.38 0.09 7.38
CA ALA A 16 6.08 -0.85 6.30
C ALA A 16 6.78 -0.44 5.00
N ALA A 17 6.75 0.84 4.63
CA ALA A 17 7.43 1.33 3.44
C ALA A 17 8.96 1.20 3.55
N TRP A 18 9.54 1.58 4.69
CA TRP A 18 10.98 1.44 4.91
C TRP A 18 11.43 -0.02 4.89
N ALA A 19 10.73 -0.90 5.60
CA ALA A 19 11.02 -2.32 5.65
C ALA A 19 10.91 -2.97 4.27
N SER A 20 9.84 -2.68 3.53
CA SER A 20 9.67 -3.16 2.16
C SER A 20 10.79 -2.68 1.24
N LEU A 21 11.14 -1.39 1.28
CA LEU A 21 12.20 -0.84 0.45
C LEU A 21 13.55 -1.50 0.76
N TYR A 22 13.89 -1.62 2.04
CA TYR A 22 15.10 -2.28 2.50
C TYR A 22 15.17 -3.73 2.02
N LEU A 23 14.11 -4.51 2.27
CA LEU A 23 14.08 -5.93 1.93
C LEU A 23 14.11 -6.18 0.42
N LEU A 24 13.45 -5.33 -0.37
CA LEU A 24 13.35 -5.48 -1.82
C LEU A 24 14.60 -5.02 -2.58
N LEU A 25 15.29 -3.97 -2.11
CA LEU A 25 16.35 -3.32 -2.90
C LEU A 25 17.74 -3.37 -2.26
N PHE A 26 17.82 -3.51 -0.93
CA PHE A 26 19.07 -3.33 -0.19
C PHE A 26 19.49 -4.56 0.60
N SER A 27 18.63 -5.57 0.71
CA SER A 27 18.97 -6.84 1.34
C SER A 27 19.15 -7.92 0.29
N ASP A 28 19.97 -8.92 0.60
CA ASP A 28 20.23 -10.05 -0.31
C ASP A 28 19.02 -11.00 -0.44
N LEU A 29 17.88 -10.72 0.23
CA LEU A 29 16.74 -11.64 0.32
C LEU A 29 16.16 -12.02 -1.05
N PHE A 30 16.08 -11.07 -1.98
CA PHE A 30 15.54 -11.26 -3.32
C PHE A 30 16.56 -11.02 -4.43
N ASP A 31 17.85 -10.98 -4.08
CA ASP A 31 18.94 -10.94 -5.06
C ASP A 31 19.07 -12.30 -5.75
N GLU A 32 19.03 -12.34 -7.08
CA GLU A 32 19.06 -13.60 -7.85
C GLU A 32 20.29 -14.45 -7.51
N ASP A 33 21.43 -13.83 -7.26
CA ASP A 33 22.72 -14.51 -7.02
C ASP A 33 22.92 -14.99 -5.57
N SER A 34 22.04 -14.61 -4.64
CA SER A 34 22.24 -14.88 -3.21
C SER A 34 21.77 -16.27 -2.75
N SER A 35 20.89 -16.93 -3.51
CA SER A 35 20.30 -18.22 -3.15
C SER A 35 19.85 -19.01 -4.38
N ASN A 36 19.89 -20.34 -4.29
CA ASN A 36 19.31 -21.24 -5.30
C ASN A 36 17.80 -21.43 -5.14
N ASP A 37 17.18 -20.87 -4.09
CA ASP A 37 15.75 -20.97 -3.88
C ASP A 37 14.98 -20.08 -4.87
N LEU A 38 13.82 -20.56 -5.29
CA LEU A 38 12.86 -19.80 -6.08
C LEU A 38 12.52 -18.48 -5.39
N ILE A 39 12.49 -17.37 -6.12
CA ILE A 39 12.27 -16.03 -5.55
C ILE A 39 10.94 -15.95 -4.78
N VAL A 40 9.95 -16.72 -5.23
CA VAL A 40 8.63 -16.81 -4.59
C VAL A 40 8.63 -17.60 -3.28
N ASN A 41 9.66 -18.36 -2.96
CA ASN A 41 9.79 -19.13 -1.72
C ASN A 41 10.74 -18.48 -0.71
N ARG A 42 11.29 -17.31 -1.03
CA ARG A 42 12.25 -16.63 -0.15
C ARG A 42 11.54 -15.82 0.93
N SER A 43 12.01 -16.00 2.15
CA SER A 43 11.56 -15.30 3.35
C SER A 43 12.69 -15.20 4.37
N SER A 44 12.54 -14.32 5.35
CA SER A 44 13.48 -14.15 6.45
C SER A 44 12.70 -13.91 7.76
N ILE A 45 13.39 -14.03 8.89
CA ILE A 45 12.82 -13.65 10.19
C ILE A 45 12.35 -12.19 10.16
N ILE A 46 13.15 -11.30 9.54
CA ILE A 46 12.84 -9.88 9.44
C ILE A 46 11.58 -9.63 8.60
N SER A 47 11.46 -10.25 7.43
CA SER A 47 10.28 -10.10 6.59
C SER A 47 9.04 -10.67 7.28
N ASN A 48 9.14 -11.84 7.94
CA ASN A 48 8.05 -12.43 8.72
C ASN A 48 7.57 -11.50 9.85
N MET A 49 8.50 -10.86 10.57
CA MET A 49 8.17 -9.88 11.62
C MET A 49 7.39 -8.69 11.06
N PHE A 50 7.79 -8.12 9.91
CA PHE A 50 7.11 -6.97 9.31
C PHE A 50 5.73 -7.31 8.72
N LEU A 51 5.58 -8.51 8.16
CA LEU A 51 4.28 -9.02 7.71
C LEU A 51 3.34 -9.19 8.92
N GLY A 52 3.81 -9.78 10.02
CA GLY A 52 3.05 -9.90 11.27
C GLY A 52 2.66 -8.54 11.87
N PHE A 53 3.60 -7.60 11.92
CA PHE A 53 3.35 -6.21 12.33
C PHE A 53 2.24 -5.57 11.48
N SER A 54 2.28 -5.77 10.16
CA SER A 54 1.27 -5.24 9.26
C SER A 54 -0.10 -5.87 9.46
N ILE A 55 -0.19 -7.20 9.63
CA ILE A 55 -1.47 -7.86 9.97
C ILE A 55 -2.07 -7.26 11.24
N GLY A 56 -1.27 -7.07 12.28
CA GLY A 56 -1.73 -6.49 13.54
C GLY A 56 -2.29 -5.07 13.36
N TYR A 57 -1.61 -4.23 12.58
CA TYR A 57 -2.11 -2.90 12.23
C TYR A 57 -3.42 -2.96 11.43
N PHE A 58 -3.46 -3.70 10.32
CA PHE A 58 -4.66 -3.78 9.47
C PHE A 58 -5.87 -4.33 10.25
N LEU A 59 -5.66 -5.26 11.19
CA LEU A 59 -6.72 -5.77 12.06
C LEU A 59 -7.24 -4.69 13.01
N SER A 60 -6.34 -3.95 13.66
CA SER A 60 -6.71 -2.85 14.56
C SER A 60 -7.44 -1.74 13.81
N ASP A 61 -6.96 -1.35 12.63
CA ASP A 61 -7.57 -0.30 11.81
C ASP A 61 -8.95 -0.74 11.29
N LEU A 62 -9.07 -1.99 10.84
CA LEU A 62 -10.36 -2.54 10.43
C LEU A 62 -11.39 -2.60 11.57
N ALA A 63 -10.96 -2.99 12.78
CA ALA A 63 -11.82 -2.98 13.95
C ALA A 63 -12.34 -1.56 14.26
N MET A 64 -11.46 -0.56 14.14
CA MET A 64 -11.86 0.85 14.28
C MET A 64 -12.85 1.27 13.19
N VAL A 65 -12.61 0.90 11.92
CA VAL A 65 -13.52 1.18 10.81
C VAL A 65 -14.90 0.60 11.08
N PHE A 66 -15.01 -0.63 11.57
CA PHE A 66 -16.30 -1.23 11.91
C PHE A 66 -16.98 -0.54 13.10
N TRP A 67 -16.23 -0.24 14.16
CA TRP A 67 -16.78 0.40 15.36
C TRP A 67 -17.40 1.78 15.06
N HIS A 68 -16.83 2.49 14.09
CA HIS A 68 -17.28 3.82 13.69
C HIS A 68 -17.90 3.84 12.29
N PHE A 69 -18.34 2.71 11.76
CA PHE A 69 -18.87 2.65 10.40
C PHE A 69 -20.14 3.51 10.27
N PRO A 70 -20.28 4.35 9.23
CA PRO A 70 -19.40 4.57 8.07
C PRO A 70 -18.48 5.81 8.19
N ALA A 71 -18.31 6.40 9.37
CA ALA A 71 -17.62 7.68 9.55
C ALA A 71 -16.13 7.63 9.17
N LEU A 72 -15.43 6.53 9.48
CA LEU A 72 -13.99 6.37 9.21
C LEU A 72 -13.65 5.85 7.81
N GLY A 73 -14.64 5.34 7.07
CA GLY A 73 -14.42 4.74 5.76
C GLY A 73 -15.64 3.98 5.25
N GLY A 74 -15.74 3.87 3.93
CA GLY A 74 -16.75 3.05 3.25
C GLY A 74 -16.33 1.58 3.08
N LEU A 75 -17.18 0.82 2.40
CA LEU A 75 -16.94 -0.61 2.10
C LEU A 75 -15.65 -0.84 1.32
N GLU A 76 -15.17 0.13 0.55
CA GLU A 76 -13.89 0.03 -0.13
C GLU A 76 -12.70 -0.12 0.83
N TYR A 77 -12.76 0.49 2.03
CA TYR A 77 -11.71 0.34 3.03
C TYR A 77 -11.78 -1.02 3.71
N VAL A 78 -13.00 -1.52 3.98
CA VAL A 78 -13.23 -2.87 4.51
C VAL A 78 -12.68 -3.92 3.55
N LEU A 79 -13.01 -3.80 2.25
CA LEU A 79 -12.47 -4.68 1.21
C LEU A 79 -10.95 -4.59 1.12
N HIS A 80 -10.40 -3.37 1.09
CA HIS A 80 -8.94 -3.18 1.05
C HIS A 80 -8.25 -3.89 2.22
N HIS A 81 -8.69 -3.63 3.46
CA HIS A 81 -8.07 -4.21 4.65
C HIS A 81 -8.24 -5.73 4.70
N GLY A 82 -9.43 -6.23 4.38
CA GLY A 82 -9.71 -7.67 4.35
C GLY A 82 -8.84 -8.41 3.33
N LEU A 83 -8.75 -7.89 2.11
CA LEU A 83 -7.92 -8.47 1.05
C LEU A 83 -6.42 -8.40 1.36
N SER A 84 -5.96 -7.28 1.93
CA SER A 84 -4.58 -7.12 2.38
C SER A 84 -4.24 -8.14 3.48
N MET A 85 -5.04 -8.22 4.54
CA MET A 85 -4.82 -9.19 5.63
C MET A 85 -4.87 -10.63 5.15
N PHE A 86 -5.82 -10.97 4.28
CA PHE A 86 -5.92 -12.29 3.68
C PHE A 86 -4.62 -12.66 2.96
N SER A 87 -4.13 -11.78 2.08
CA SER A 87 -2.93 -12.03 1.29
C SER A 87 -1.67 -12.10 2.14
N ILE A 88 -1.52 -11.17 3.10
CA ILE A 88 -0.37 -11.15 4.02
C ILE A 88 -0.37 -12.40 4.90
N SER A 89 -1.52 -12.85 5.40
CA SER A 89 -1.63 -14.06 6.25
C SER A 89 -1.26 -15.32 5.47
N LEU A 90 -1.77 -15.47 4.24
CA LEU A 90 -1.39 -16.57 3.35
C LEU A 90 0.12 -16.61 3.13
N SER A 91 0.74 -15.46 2.84
CA SER A 91 2.17 -15.36 2.60
C SER A 91 3.01 -15.63 3.84
N LEU A 92 2.59 -15.14 5.01
CA LEU A 92 3.27 -15.36 6.28
C LEU A 92 3.21 -16.84 6.70
N MET A 93 2.03 -17.47 6.62
CA MET A 93 1.84 -18.86 7.04
C MET A 93 2.54 -19.86 6.13
N SER A 94 2.62 -19.57 4.82
CA SER A 94 3.28 -20.43 3.84
C SER A 94 4.77 -20.12 3.66
N SER A 95 5.23 -18.94 4.11
CA SER A 95 6.54 -18.38 3.74
C SER A 95 6.76 -18.25 2.23
N GLN A 96 5.68 -18.06 1.46
CA GLN A 96 5.71 -17.91 0.00
C GLN A 96 5.13 -16.55 -0.45
N GLY A 97 5.56 -16.04 -1.59
CA GLY A 97 5.04 -14.82 -2.23
C GLY A 97 5.38 -13.52 -1.49
N GLN A 98 6.36 -13.53 -0.57
CA GLN A 98 6.65 -12.34 0.25
C GLN A 98 7.15 -11.16 -0.57
N ILE A 99 7.89 -11.40 -1.66
CA ILE A 99 8.31 -10.34 -2.59
C ILE A 99 7.11 -9.49 -3.06
N TYR A 100 6.01 -10.15 -3.44
CA TYR A 100 4.78 -9.52 -3.91
C TYR A 100 4.05 -8.78 -2.79
N ILE A 101 4.00 -9.35 -1.59
CA ILE A 101 3.44 -8.67 -0.41
C ILE A 101 4.23 -7.41 -0.07
N LEU A 102 5.57 -7.49 -0.08
CA LEU A 102 6.43 -6.36 0.23
C LEU A 102 6.31 -5.25 -0.81
N MET A 103 6.18 -5.59 -2.10
CA MET A 103 5.87 -4.60 -3.14
C MET A 103 4.55 -3.88 -2.84
N VAL A 104 3.48 -4.61 -2.50
CA VAL A 104 2.19 -3.99 -2.15
C VAL A 104 2.28 -3.15 -0.87
N LEU A 105 2.97 -3.63 0.17
CA LEU A 105 3.19 -2.88 1.42
C LEU A 105 4.00 -1.60 1.20
N PHE A 106 4.93 -1.56 0.24
CA PHE A 106 5.65 -0.32 -0.11
C PHE A 106 4.71 0.79 -0.57
N SER A 107 3.53 0.45 -1.11
CA SER A 107 2.51 1.42 -1.50
C SER A 107 1.91 2.20 -0.32
N GLU A 108 2.11 1.74 0.91
CA GLU A 108 1.78 2.51 2.12
C GLU A 108 2.64 3.77 2.28
N SER A 109 3.76 3.90 1.55
CA SER A 109 4.55 5.14 1.49
C SER A 109 3.73 6.38 1.11
N THR A 110 2.57 6.22 0.48
CA THR A 110 1.66 7.33 0.15
C THR A 110 0.76 7.78 1.30
N THR A 111 0.54 6.92 2.29
CA THR A 111 -0.41 7.11 3.40
C THR A 111 -0.09 8.33 4.27
N PRO A 112 1.18 8.64 4.60
CA PRO A 112 1.53 9.89 5.28
C PRO A 112 1.02 11.15 4.55
N PHE A 113 1.12 11.19 3.21
CA PHE A 113 0.64 12.36 2.45
C PHE A 113 -0.89 12.48 2.47
N VAL A 114 -1.61 11.34 2.44
CA VAL A 114 -3.07 11.32 2.62
C VAL A 114 -3.45 11.87 4.00
N ASN A 115 -2.76 11.42 5.04
CA ASN A 115 -3.02 11.85 6.42
C ASN A 115 -2.69 13.33 6.64
N ILE A 116 -1.54 13.82 6.16
CA ILE A 116 -1.18 15.25 6.21
C ILE A 116 -2.24 16.10 5.50
N ARG A 117 -2.69 15.67 4.32
CA ARG A 117 -3.73 16.39 3.58
C ARG A 117 -5.03 16.48 4.38
N TRP A 118 -5.43 15.40 5.04
CA TRP A 118 -6.62 15.36 5.88
C TRP A 118 -6.47 16.26 7.12
N TYR A 119 -5.33 16.22 7.81
CA TYR A 119 -5.09 17.09 8.97
C TYR A 119 -5.19 18.58 8.61
N LEU A 120 -4.61 18.96 7.48
CA LEU A 120 -4.69 20.33 6.97
C LEU A 120 -6.10 20.70 6.51
N ASP A 121 -6.89 19.77 5.97
CA ASP A 121 -8.29 19.97 5.62
C ASP A 121 -9.12 20.32 6.86
N VAL A 122 -9.08 19.45 7.86
CA VAL A 122 -9.83 19.60 9.12
C VAL A 122 -9.41 20.84 9.89
N ALA A 123 -8.14 21.24 9.81
CA ALA A 123 -7.66 22.49 10.41
C ALA A 123 -8.06 23.75 9.61
N GLY A 124 -8.81 23.64 8.51
CA GLY A 124 -9.22 24.77 7.66
C GLY A 124 -8.08 25.36 6.83
N ARG A 125 -6.97 24.62 6.63
CA ARG A 125 -5.71 25.09 6.03
C ARG A 125 -5.55 24.69 4.55
N LYS A 126 -6.65 24.50 3.81
CA LYS A 126 -6.64 24.13 2.37
C LYS A 126 -5.92 25.11 1.46
N SER A 127 -5.85 26.38 1.84
CA SER A 127 -5.18 27.44 1.08
C SER A 127 -3.68 27.56 1.42
N SER A 128 -3.17 26.79 2.38
CA SER A 128 -1.76 26.86 2.76
C SER A 128 -0.85 26.28 1.68
N THR A 129 0.37 26.81 1.57
CA THR A 129 1.41 26.27 0.69
C THR A 129 1.71 24.80 0.98
N ILE A 130 1.73 24.41 2.26
CA ILE A 130 1.94 23.02 2.69
C ILE A 130 0.85 22.09 2.12
N TYR A 131 -0.42 22.52 2.12
CA TYR A 131 -1.52 21.72 1.55
C TYR A 131 -1.35 21.48 0.04
N ILE A 132 -0.86 22.50 -0.67
CA ILE A 132 -0.62 22.44 -2.12
C ILE A 132 0.57 21.52 -2.42
N TYR A 133 1.73 21.76 -1.79
CA TYR A 133 2.93 20.93 -1.98
C TYR A 133 2.69 19.47 -1.58
N ASN A 134 2.02 19.22 -0.46
CA ASN A 134 1.63 17.86 -0.07
C ASN A 134 0.67 17.22 -1.08
N GLY A 135 -0.22 18.01 -1.71
CA GLY A 135 -1.08 17.51 -2.79
C GLY A 135 -0.31 17.09 -4.04
N ILE A 136 0.73 17.84 -4.41
CA ILE A 136 1.63 17.51 -5.52
C ILE A 136 2.45 16.27 -5.18
N ALA A 137 3.02 16.21 -3.97
CA ALA A 137 3.76 15.03 -3.48
C ALA A 137 2.88 13.78 -3.44
N LEU A 138 1.62 13.90 -2.97
CA LEU A 138 0.64 12.81 -2.98
C LEU A 138 0.36 12.33 -4.41
N PHE A 139 0.22 13.23 -5.38
CA PHE A 139 0.00 12.86 -6.78
C PHE A 139 1.15 12.03 -7.35
N PHE A 140 2.39 12.52 -7.23
CA PHE A 140 3.56 11.79 -7.74
C PHE A 140 3.83 10.51 -6.96
N GLY A 141 3.70 10.55 -5.63
CA GLY A 141 3.84 9.38 -4.78
C GLY A 141 2.84 8.29 -5.16
N TRP A 142 1.57 8.64 -5.41
CA TRP A 142 0.56 7.69 -5.86
C TRP A 142 0.87 7.12 -7.25
N LEU A 143 1.26 7.97 -8.20
CA LEU A 143 1.63 7.53 -9.54
C LEU A 143 2.77 6.50 -9.49
N ILE A 144 3.82 6.77 -8.71
CA ILE A 144 4.99 5.89 -8.61
C ILE A 144 4.66 4.63 -7.80
N ALA A 145 4.23 4.79 -6.55
CA ALA A 145 4.11 3.69 -5.60
C ALA A 145 2.84 2.85 -5.75
N ARG A 146 1.82 3.32 -6.48
CA ARG A 146 0.54 2.60 -6.65
C ARG A 146 0.15 2.31 -8.09
N ILE A 147 0.61 3.10 -9.07
CA ILE A 147 0.34 2.82 -10.50
C ILE A 147 1.54 2.11 -11.13
N PHE A 148 2.71 2.75 -11.17
CA PHE A 148 3.90 2.16 -11.79
C PHE A 148 4.38 0.92 -11.05
N LEU A 149 4.35 0.93 -9.72
CA LEU A 149 4.69 -0.25 -8.93
C LEU A 149 3.76 -1.44 -9.22
N PHE A 150 2.46 -1.23 -9.42
CA PHE A 150 1.54 -2.32 -9.76
C PHE A 150 1.78 -2.83 -11.20
N ILE A 151 2.12 -1.94 -12.14
CA ILE A 151 2.55 -2.37 -13.48
C ILE A 151 3.80 -3.24 -13.38
N TYR A 152 4.81 -2.79 -12.62
CA TYR A 152 6.03 -3.56 -12.38
C TYR A 152 5.73 -4.90 -11.69
N PHE A 153 4.88 -4.90 -10.66
CA PHE A 153 4.42 -6.11 -9.98
C PHE A 153 3.87 -7.15 -10.96
N PHE A 154 2.96 -6.73 -11.86
CA PHE A 154 2.36 -7.67 -12.81
C PHE A 154 3.36 -8.13 -13.87
N ALA A 155 4.25 -7.25 -14.34
CA ALA A 155 5.33 -7.62 -15.25
C ALA A 155 6.29 -8.63 -14.60
N HIS A 156 6.69 -8.39 -13.34
CA HIS A 156 7.54 -9.28 -12.57
C HIS A 156 6.87 -10.65 -12.37
N MET A 157 5.58 -10.66 -12.01
CA MET A 157 4.79 -11.88 -11.86
C MET A 157 4.67 -12.66 -13.16
N PHE A 158 4.51 -11.97 -14.29
CA PHE A 158 4.47 -12.59 -15.61
C PHE A 158 5.83 -13.20 -16.00
N ASN A 159 6.93 -12.49 -15.74
CA ASN A 159 8.28 -12.98 -16.04
C ASN A 159 8.66 -14.20 -15.17
N HIS A 160 8.17 -14.25 -13.93
CA HIS A 160 8.41 -15.36 -12.99
C HIS A 160 7.22 -16.33 -12.92
N PHE A 161 6.39 -16.40 -13.96
CA PHE A 161 5.11 -17.12 -13.88
C PHE A 161 5.28 -18.62 -13.60
N ASP A 162 6.37 -19.23 -14.08
CA ASP A 162 6.69 -20.63 -13.79
C ASP A 162 7.00 -20.90 -12.31
N GLU A 163 7.51 -19.91 -11.59
CA GLU A 163 7.67 -19.97 -10.14
C GLU A 163 6.36 -19.70 -9.43
N VAL A 164 5.59 -18.72 -9.89
CA VAL A 164 4.26 -18.38 -9.34
C VAL A 164 3.32 -19.59 -9.35
N LYS A 165 3.36 -20.43 -10.40
CA LYS A 165 2.59 -21.69 -10.48
C LYS A 165 2.95 -22.70 -9.37
N LYS A 166 4.13 -22.59 -8.75
CA LYS A 166 4.59 -23.50 -7.69
C LYS A 166 4.18 -23.05 -6.29
N ILE A 167 3.60 -21.85 -6.16
CA ILE A 167 2.96 -21.41 -4.91
C ILE A 167 1.78 -22.32 -4.62
N PHE A 168 1.54 -22.62 -3.35
CA PHE A 168 0.40 -23.44 -2.92
C PHE A 168 -0.94 -22.92 -3.51
N PRO A 169 -1.93 -23.79 -3.77
CA PRO A 169 -3.07 -23.46 -4.63
C PRO A 169 -3.83 -22.19 -4.24
N LEU A 170 -4.11 -22.01 -2.94
CA LEU A 170 -4.84 -20.82 -2.48
C LEU A 170 -4.00 -19.54 -2.61
N GLY A 171 -2.69 -19.62 -2.38
CA GLY A 171 -1.77 -18.51 -2.61
C GLY A 171 -1.67 -18.11 -4.09
N PHE A 172 -1.62 -19.10 -4.99
CA PHE A 172 -1.64 -18.88 -6.43
C PHE A 172 -2.90 -18.14 -6.89
N TYR A 173 -4.08 -18.63 -6.52
CA TYR A 173 -5.34 -17.95 -6.87
C TYR A 173 -5.46 -16.57 -6.22
N SER A 174 -4.95 -16.40 -4.99
CA SER A 174 -4.89 -15.09 -4.34
C SER A 174 -4.06 -14.09 -5.14
N LEU A 175 -2.86 -14.47 -5.59
CA LEU A 175 -2.01 -13.60 -6.43
C LEU A 175 -2.63 -13.23 -7.78
N LEU A 176 -3.47 -14.09 -8.34
CA LEU A 176 -4.17 -13.81 -9.60
C LEU A 176 -5.45 -12.97 -9.43
N THR A 177 -5.97 -12.82 -8.21
CA THR A 177 -7.27 -12.17 -7.96
C THR A 177 -7.17 -10.93 -7.10
N VAL A 178 -6.43 -10.98 -5.99
CA VAL A 178 -6.34 -9.87 -5.03
C VAL A 178 -5.55 -8.67 -5.59
N PRO A 179 -4.33 -8.81 -6.14
CA PRO A 179 -3.60 -7.68 -6.70
C PRO A 179 -4.35 -6.96 -7.82
N PRO A 180 -5.05 -7.62 -8.77
CA PRO A 180 -5.90 -6.92 -9.73
C PRO A 180 -6.99 -6.07 -9.10
N VAL A 181 -7.68 -6.57 -8.06
CA VAL A 181 -8.69 -5.79 -7.33
C VAL A 181 -8.06 -4.57 -6.66
N LEU A 182 -6.94 -4.74 -5.96
CA LEU A 182 -6.21 -3.64 -5.33
C LEU A 182 -5.70 -2.63 -6.36
N GLY A 183 -5.24 -3.09 -7.53
CA GLY A 183 -4.81 -2.25 -8.65
C GLY A 183 -5.96 -1.39 -9.20
N LEU A 184 -7.14 -1.97 -9.40
CA LEU A 184 -8.33 -1.22 -9.81
C LEU A 184 -8.73 -0.16 -8.77
N MET A 185 -8.69 -0.51 -7.48
CA MET A 185 -8.94 0.46 -6.41
C MET A 185 -7.92 1.61 -6.44
N ASN A 186 -6.64 1.31 -6.67
CA ASN A 186 -5.59 2.32 -6.83
C ASN A 186 -5.85 3.26 -8.01
N VAL A 187 -6.38 2.77 -9.13
CA VAL A 187 -6.78 3.60 -10.29
C VAL A 187 -7.97 4.51 -9.93
N VAL A 188 -9.00 3.98 -9.26
CA VAL A 188 -10.16 4.76 -8.83
C VAL A 188 -9.75 5.89 -7.86
N TRP A 189 -8.89 5.59 -6.89
CA TRP A 189 -8.38 6.58 -5.96
C TRP A 189 -7.44 7.59 -6.63
N PHE A 190 -6.60 7.16 -7.57
CA PHE A 190 -5.76 8.07 -8.34
C PHE A 190 -6.59 9.08 -9.13
N TRP A 191 -7.69 8.64 -9.74
CA TRP A 191 -8.64 9.52 -10.41
C TRP A 191 -9.22 10.60 -9.47
N LYS A 192 -9.54 10.24 -8.21
CA LYS A 192 -9.98 11.21 -7.20
C LYS A 192 -8.87 12.23 -6.88
N ILE A 193 -7.61 11.79 -6.78
CA ILE A 193 -6.46 12.65 -6.53
C ILE A 193 -6.23 13.63 -7.70
N VAL A 194 -6.26 13.14 -8.94
CA VAL A 194 -6.11 13.97 -10.15
C VAL A 194 -7.19 15.06 -10.19
N LYS A 195 -8.46 14.69 -9.98
CA LYS A 195 -9.57 15.66 -9.90
C LYS A 195 -9.35 16.70 -8.80
N GLY A 196 -8.88 16.26 -7.63
CA GLY A 196 -8.54 17.14 -6.52
C GLY A 196 -7.46 18.16 -6.89
N LEU A 197 -6.40 17.71 -7.56
CA LEU A 197 -5.28 18.56 -7.98
C LEU A 197 -5.70 19.58 -9.05
N ILE A 198 -6.44 19.14 -10.09
CA ILE A 198 -6.96 20.03 -11.14
C ILE A 198 -7.82 21.15 -10.52
N LYS A 199 -8.69 20.81 -9.56
CA LYS A 199 -9.52 21.79 -8.85
C LYS A 199 -8.70 22.80 -8.06
N THR A 200 -7.60 22.37 -7.43
CA THR A 200 -6.69 23.27 -6.71
C THR A 200 -5.98 24.23 -7.67
N ILE A 201 -5.45 23.73 -8.79
CA ILE A 201 -4.73 24.53 -9.78
C ILE A 201 -5.67 25.53 -10.47
N SER A 202 -6.86 25.09 -10.89
CA SER A 202 -7.86 25.97 -11.52
C SER A 202 -8.25 27.14 -10.60
N LYS A 203 -8.42 26.91 -9.30
CA LYS A 203 -8.72 27.99 -8.33
C LYS A 203 -7.56 28.97 -8.14
N ALA A 204 -6.31 28.52 -8.23
CA ALA A 204 -5.16 29.41 -8.14
C ALA A 204 -5.12 30.35 -9.35
N ARG A 205 -5.33 29.82 -10.56
CA ARG A 205 -5.33 30.60 -11.81
C ARG A 205 -6.45 31.65 -11.90
N HIS A 206 -7.56 31.49 -11.18
CA HIS A 206 -8.64 32.48 -11.14
C HIS A 206 -8.44 33.58 -10.07
N ARG A 207 -7.38 33.50 -9.26
CA ARG A 207 -7.03 34.53 -8.27
C ARG A 207 -5.89 35.44 -8.73
N GLU A 208 -5.25 35.09 -9.85
CA GLU A 208 -4.33 35.93 -10.62
C GLU A 208 -5.11 36.69 -11.70
#